data_AF-A0A3P8XSE2-F1
#
_entry.id   AF-A0A3P8XSE2-F1
#
_cell.length_a   1.000
_cell.length_b   1.000
_cell.length_c   1.000
_cell.angle_alpha   90.00
_cell.angle_beta   90.00
_cell.angle_gamma   90.00
#
_symmetry.space_group_name_H-M   'P 1'
#
loop_
_entity.id
_entity.type
_entity.pdbx_description
1 polymer ?
#
loop_
_entity_poly.entity_id
_entity_poly.type
_entity_poly.pdbx_seq_one_letter_code
_entity_poly.pdbx_strand_id
1 'polypeptide(L)'
;MAFLCRLARRWSHFHGLSALSPASVGGTSSLNLHRLEEDSLPGGRFSVLGYTLTHCRWIQTEASETVEVDLKRLDGKDTGIVEVLMCRQKARNALGRVFVAQMKALVSSLQSDSAVRVVVFRSLVPGVFCAGADLKERAEMNQSESDLFVHSLRSLMTEIAFSAQMGLIETTRGLLPGAGGSQRLPRAVGFALAKELIFTGKKVDGQRAVEIGLVNRATEQSPDGDAAYKEALILAREILPQAPIAVRMAKEAMNRGMEVCYLVLSL
;
A
#
# COMPACT_ATOMS: atom_id res chain seq x y z
N MET A 1 1.60 -9.26 -13.65
CA MET A 1 0.16 -9.50 -13.43
C MET A 1 -0.35 -8.36 -12.59
N ALA A 2 -1.25 -7.53 -13.12
CA ALA A 2 -1.90 -6.47 -12.36
C ALA A 2 -3.29 -6.90 -11.92
N PHE A 3 -3.63 -6.55 -10.69
CA PHE A 3 -4.79 -7.05 -9.97
C PHE A 3 -5.61 -5.89 -9.42
N LEU A 4 -6.94 -5.96 -9.54
CA LEU A 4 -7.88 -5.00 -9.00
C LEU A 4 -9.00 -5.78 -8.31
N CYS A 5 -9.22 -5.59 -6.99
CA CYS A 5 -10.11 -6.46 -6.20
C CYS A 5 -10.96 -5.67 -5.20
N ARG A 6 -12.22 -6.11 -5.00
CA ARG A 6 -13.27 -5.53 -4.13
C ARG A 6 -13.19 -6.07 -2.69
N LEU A 7 -13.44 -5.20 -1.70
CA LEU A 7 -13.29 -5.45 -0.24
C LEU A 7 -14.25 -4.56 0.58
N ALA A 8 -14.66 -4.83 1.84
CA ALA A 8 -14.50 -5.94 2.79
C ALA A 8 -15.78 -6.08 3.70
N ARG A 9 -15.67 -6.43 4.99
CA ARG A 9 -16.75 -6.34 6.01
C ARG A 9 -16.15 -6.18 7.44
N ARG A 10 -16.33 -4.98 8.03
CA ARG A 10 -16.92 -4.56 9.35
C ARG A 10 -16.48 -5.12 10.74
N TRP A 11 -16.26 -4.19 11.72
CA TRP A 11 -16.98 -3.95 13.03
C TRP A 11 -16.21 -2.90 13.89
N SER A 12 -16.68 -1.67 14.14
CA SER A 12 -17.62 -1.10 15.16
C SER A 12 -17.23 -1.22 16.64
N HIS A 13 -16.77 -0.10 17.23
CA HIS A 13 -17.18 0.42 18.54
C HIS A 13 -17.06 1.96 18.53
N PHE A 14 -18.18 2.64 18.81
CA PHE A 14 -18.32 4.09 18.94
C PHE A 14 -18.85 4.34 20.36
N HIS A 15 -18.02 4.88 21.26
CA HIS A 15 -18.46 5.71 22.38
C HIS A 15 -17.95 7.11 21.98
N GLY A 16 -18.80 8.10 21.72
CA GLY A 16 -19.71 8.72 22.66
C GLY A 16 -19.38 10.21 22.62
N LEU A 17 -20.14 10.98 21.83
CA LEU A 17 -20.06 12.43 21.77
C LEU A 17 -20.66 13.01 23.06
N SER A 18 -19.92 13.85 23.76
CA SER A 18 -20.49 14.89 24.62
C SER A 18 -19.57 16.11 24.63
N ALA A 19 -20.09 17.19 24.08
CA ALA A 19 -19.52 18.53 24.09
C ALA A 19 -19.61 19.16 25.49
N LEU A 20 -18.74 20.15 25.74
CA LEU A 20 -18.97 21.47 26.37
C LEU A 20 -17.81 21.90 27.30
N SER A 21 -17.19 23.02 26.93
CA SER A 21 -16.45 23.95 27.80
C SER A 21 -17.48 24.94 28.40
N PRO A 22 -17.29 25.61 29.57
CA PRO A 22 -16.36 26.75 29.67
C PRO A 22 -15.70 27.03 31.06
N ALA A 23 -14.81 28.03 31.04
CA ALA A 23 -14.50 29.03 32.09
C ALA A 23 -13.20 28.88 32.96
N SER A 24 -12.20 29.66 32.55
CA SER A 24 -11.41 30.67 33.29
C SER A 24 -11.02 30.47 34.77
N VAL A 25 -9.71 30.57 35.06
CA VAL A 25 -9.13 31.48 36.09
C VAL A 25 -7.71 31.89 35.65
N GLY A 26 -7.39 33.18 35.79
CA GLY A 26 -6.13 33.79 35.36
C GLY A 26 -4.97 33.69 36.36
N GLY A 27 -3.82 34.20 35.95
CA GLY A 27 -2.63 34.34 36.80
C GLY A 27 -1.43 34.86 36.00
N THR A 28 -1.18 36.16 36.11
CA THR A 28 -0.04 36.90 35.57
C THR A 28 1.26 36.55 36.28
N SER A 29 2.35 36.33 35.55
CA SER A 29 3.68 36.89 35.88
C SER A 29 4.68 36.73 34.72
N SER A 30 5.30 37.87 34.42
CA SER A 30 6.38 38.17 33.48
C SER A 30 7.66 37.36 33.70
N LEU A 31 8.40 37.04 32.62
CA LEU A 31 9.86 36.92 32.65
C LEU A 31 10.50 37.12 31.27
N ASN A 32 11.38 38.12 31.26
CA ASN A 32 12.31 38.72 30.29
C ASN A 32 12.75 37.98 29.00
N LEU A 33 12.74 38.79 27.93
CA LEU A 33 13.33 38.55 26.62
C LEU A 33 14.78 39.11 26.60
N HIS A 34 15.78 38.25 26.46
CA HIS A 34 17.17 38.69 26.23
C HIS A 34 17.47 38.76 24.72
N ARG A 35 17.75 40.00 24.29
CA ARG A 35 18.32 40.42 23.01
C ARG A 35 19.83 40.12 23.04
N LEU A 36 20.36 39.50 21.98
CA LEU A 36 21.81 39.44 21.72
C LEU A 36 22.12 40.11 20.39
N GLU A 37 23.20 40.87 20.44
CA GLU A 37 23.62 41.95 19.54
C GLU A 37 24.21 41.46 18.20
N GLU A 38 24.09 42.31 17.18
CA GLU A 38 24.74 42.21 15.89
C GLU A 38 26.18 42.78 15.97
N ASP A 39 27.19 41.95 15.71
CA ASP A 39 28.55 42.40 15.45
C ASP A 39 28.89 42.31 13.96
N SER A 40 29.24 43.47 13.42
CA SER A 40 29.71 43.78 12.07
C SER A 40 31.09 43.20 11.74
N LEU A 41 31.40 42.90 10.46
CA LEU A 41 32.70 43.12 9.75
C LEU A 41 32.58 42.73 8.23
N PRO A 42 33.51 43.12 7.33
CA PRO A 42 33.20 44.08 6.24
C PRO A 42 33.26 43.54 4.79
N GLY A 43 32.63 44.29 3.88
CA GLY A 43 33.17 44.70 2.57
C GLY A 43 33.53 43.66 1.50
N GLY A 44 32.68 43.53 0.47
CA GLY A 44 33.07 42.96 -0.82
C GLY A 44 31.91 42.90 -1.82
N ARG A 45 31.80 43.88 -2.73
CA ARG A 45 30.90 43.82 -3.90
C ARG A 45 31.58 43.05 -5.02
N PHE A 46 30.98 41.96 -5.50
CA PHE A 46 31.05 41.55 -6.90
C PHE A 46 29.75 40.85 -7.31
N SER A 47 29.20 41.26 -8.45
CA SER A 47 27.92 40.87 -9.00
C SER A 47 28.04 39.76 -10.06
N VAL A 48 26.92 39.08 -10.28
CA VAL A 48 26.41 38.48 -11.53
C VAL A 48 26.41 36.93 -11.62
N LEU A 49 25.18 36.41 -11.72
CA LEU A 49 24.67 35.12 -12.21
C LEU A 49 25.24 33.81 -11.63
N GLY A 50 24.35 33.01 -11.02
CA GLY A 50 24.57 31.57 -10.85
C GLY A 50 23.63 30.94 -9.82
N TYR A 51 22.78 30.02 -10.29
CA TYR A 51 21.89 29.12 -9.56
C TYR A 51 22.31 28.77 -8.13
N THR A 52 21.47 29.06 -7.14
CA THR A 52 21.64 28.57 -5.76
C THR A 52 21.17 27.12 -5.65
N LEU A 53 22.13 26.19 -5.71
CA LEU A 53 22.00 24.83 -5.17
C LEU A 53 22.17 24.92 -3.66
N THR A 54 21.07 24.79 -2.90
CA THR A 54 21.14 24.71 -1.44
C THR A 54 21.72 23.35 -1.05
N HIS A 55 23.00 23.34 -0.69
CA HIS A 55 23.69 22.21 -0.07
C HIS A 55 23.09 21.97 1.34
N CYS A 56 22.22 20.97 1.47
CA CYS A 56 21.89 20.42 2.79
C CYS A 56 23.08 19.57 3.27
N ARG A 57 23.68 20.02 4.37
CA ARG A 57 24.79 19.38 5.06
C ARG A 57 24.33 18.04 5.65
N TRP A 58 24.74 16.95 5.02
CA TRP A 58 24.51 15.59 5.50
C TRP A 58 25.24 15.38 6.83
N ILE A 59 24.48 15.22 7.92
CA ILE A 59 25.00 14.54 9.10
C ILE A 59 24.98 13.06 8.75
N GLN A 60 26.17 12.49 8.57
CA GLN A 60 26.36 11.06 8.35
C GLN A 60 25.90 10.28 9.58
N THR A 61 24.87 9.47 9.41
CA THR A 61 24.73 8.21 10.12
C THR A 61 24.44 7.17 9.05
N GLU A 62 25.49 6.49 8.61
CA GLU A 62 25.43 5.45 7.58
C GLU A 62 24.68 4.23 8.11
N ALA A 63 23.37 4.18 7.86
CA ALA A 63 22.68 2.94 7.57
C ALA A 63 22.27 3.03 6.10
N SER A 64 22.96 2.29 5.23
CA SER A 64 22.51 2.10 3.85
C SER A 64 21.20 1.31 3.90
N GLU A 65 20.07 2.03 3.98
CA GLU A 65 18.75 1.41 3.90
C GLU A 65 18.60 0.79 2.53
N THR A 66 18.62 -0.55 2.47
CA THR A 66 18.38 -1.25 1.21
C THR A 66 16.97 -0.94 0.74
N VAL A 67 16.84 -0.32 -0.43
CA VAL A 67 15.55 -0.08 -1.08
C VAL A 67 14.97 -1.42 -1.52
N GLU A 68 13.83 -1.81 -0.95
CA GLU A 68 13.08 -3.03 -1.27
C GLU A 68 11.76 -2.73 -1.99
N VAL A 69 11.23 -1.51 -1.81
CA VAL A 69 10.08 -0.96 -2.51
C VAL A 69 10.39 0.46 -2.97
N ASP A 70 10.19 0.73 -4.25
CA ASP A 70 10.45 2.03 -4.89
C ASP A 70 9.19 2.55 -5.59
N LEU A 71 9.21 3.83 -5.98
CA LEU A 71 8.09 4.51 -6.63
C LEU A 71 8.55 5.20 -7.91
N LYS A 72 7.83 4.96 -9.00
CA LYS A 72 8.06 5.63 -10.28
C LYS A 72 6.79 6.31 -10.77
N ARG A 73 6.88 7.61 -11.03
CA ARG A 73 5.80 8.36 -11.69
C ARG A 73 5.98 8.27 -13.21
N LEU A 74 4.87 8.08 -13.92
CA LEU A 74 4.89 8.08 -15.38
C LEU A 74 4.53 9.47 -15.92
N ASP A 75 5.15 9.82 -17.05
CA ASP A 75 5.01 11.12 -17.69
C ASP A 75 4.33 11.02 -19.06
N GLY A 76 4.07 12.16 -19.68
CA GLY A 76 3.47 12.25 -21.03
C GLY A 76 2.03 11.72 -21.05
N LYS A 77 1.74 10.77 -21.94
CA LYS A 77 0.40 10.17 -22.06
C LYS A 77 -0.04 9.36 -20.84
N ASP A 78 0.92 8.99 -19.98
CA ASP A 78 0.71 8.18 -18.78
C ASP A 78 0.72 9.05 -17.51
N THR A 79 0.70 10.37 -17.66
CA THR A 79 0.65 11.33 -16.54
C THR A 79 -0.52 11.01 -15.62
N GLY A 80 -0.22 10.81 -14.33
CA GLY A 80 -1.20 10.41 -13.30
C GLY A 80 -1.18 8.92 -12.97
N ILE A 81 -0.44 8.09 -13.70
CA ILE A 81 -0.14 6.71 -13.32
C ILE A 81 1.13 6.70 -12.45
N VAL A 82 1.07 5.99 -11.32
CA VAL A 82 2.23 5.72 -10.47
C VAL A 82 2.47 4.23 -10.34
N GLU A 83 3.73 3.84 -10.46
CA GLU A 83 4.18 2.46 -10.26
C GLU A 83 4.79 2.31 -8.88
N VAL A 84 4.32 1.30 -8.14
CA VAL A 84 4.98 0.81 -6.93
C VAL A 84 5.80 -0.41 -7.33
N LEU A 85 7.13 -0.26 -7.28
CA LEU A 85 8.11 -1.22 -7.75
C LEU A 85 8.62 -2.06 -6.59
N MET A 86 8.44 -3.38 -6.65
CA MET A 86 8.94 -4.32 -5.64
C MET A 86 10.23 -4.97 -6.16
N CYS A 87 11.35 -4.74 -5.49
CA CYS A 87 12.69 -5.06 -6.01
C CYS A 87 13.54 -5.96 -5.08
N ARG A 88 12.91 -6.66 -4.13
CA ARG A 88 13.60 -7.54 -3.15
C ARG A 88 13.96 -8.91 -3.74
N GLN A 89 14.93 -8.93 -4.66
CA GLN A 89 15.37 -10.13 -5.40
C GLN A 89 15.78 -11.29 -4.48
N LYS A 90 16.62 -11.01 -3.47
CA LYS A 90 17.19 -12.00 -2.53
C LYS A 90 16.13 -12.82 -1.78
N ALA A 91 14.95 -12.25 -1.57
CA ALA A 91 13.88 -12.86 -0.81
C ALA A 91 12.58 -13.01 -1.62
N ARG A 92 12.65 -12.95 -2.97
CA ARG A 92 11.49 -13.16 -3.86
C ARG A 92 10.30 -12.27 -3.49
N ASN A 93 10.57 -11.00 -3.15
CA ASN A 93 9.57 -10.06 -2.62
C ASN A 93 8.78 -10.60 -1.42
N ALA A 94 9.42 -11.37 -0.54
CA ALA A 94 8.83 -11.72 0.74
C ALA A 94 8.60 -10.46 1.58
N LEU A 95 7.46 -10.43 2.27
CA LEU A 95 7.02 -9.35 3.12
C LEU A 95 7.78 -9.44 4.44
N GLY A 96 8.95 -8.80 4.48
CA GLY A 96 9.76 -8.58 5.68
C GLY A 96 9.48 -7.22 6.32
N ARG A 97 10.15 -6.91 7.43
CA ARG A 97 9.95 -5.65 8.17
C ARG A 97 10.24 -4.42 7.32
N VAL A 98 11.38 -4.39 6.62
CA VAL A 98 11.80 -3.26 5.78
C VAL A 98 10.84 -3.07 4.61
N PHE A 99 10.54 -4.15 3.87
CA PHE A 99 9.55 -4.15 2.78
C PHE A 99 8.21 -3.58 3.22
N VAL A 100 7.64 -4.06 4.34
CA VAL A 100 6.33 -3.62 4.85
C VAL A 100 6.38 -2.15 5.28
N ALA A 101 7.45 -1.71 5.93
CA ALA A 101 7.62 -0.32 6.34
C ALA A 101 7.70 0.64 5.13
N GLN A 102 8.54 0.32 4.14
CA GLN A 102 8.67 1.12 2.91
C GLN A 102 7.35 1.14 2.12
N MET A 103 6.70 -0.01 1.95
CA MET A 103 5.39 -0.10 1.30
C MET A 103 4.34 0.77 2.00
N LYS A 104 4.29 0.73 3.34
CA LYS A 104 3.35 1.55 4.12
C LYS A 104 3.60 3.05 3.97
N ALA A 105 4.86 3.46 3.99
CA ALA A 105 5.25 4.86 3.79
C ALA A 105 4.82 5.36 2.39
N LEU A 106 5.06 4.55 1.35
CA LEU A 106 4.66 4.87 -0.03
C LEU A 106 3.14 4.90 -0.20
N VAL A 107 2.40 3.96 0.37
CA VAL A 107 0.93 3.95 0.27
C VAL A 107 0.34 5.17 0.98
N SER A 108 0.89 5.53 2.14
CA SER A 108 0.46 6.71 2.90
C SER A 108 0.70 8.01 2.12
N SER A 109 1.83 8.13 1.42
CA SER A 109 2.12 9.31 0.59
C SER A 109 1.25 9.38 -0.67
N LEU A 110 0.87 8.23 -1.24
CA LEU A 110 -0.01 8.17 -2.41
C LEU A 110 -1.48 8.51 -2.10
N GLN A 111 -1.95 8.24 -0.88
CA GLN A 111 -3.33 8.53 -0.48
C GLN A 111 -3.64 10.03 -0.46
N SER A 112 -2.68 10.86 -0.08
CA SER A 112 -2.82 12.32 -0.02
C SER A 112 -2.50 13.01 -1.34
N ASP A 113 -2.00 12.27 -2.34
CA ASP A 113 -1.60 12.84 -3.62
C ASP A 113 -2.79 13.01 -4.59
N SER A 114 -3.11 14.26 -4.88
CA SER A 114 -4.19 14.62 -5.81
C SER A 114 -3.83 14.41 -7.28
N ALA A 115 -2.53 14.39 -7.63
CA ALA A 115 -2.07 14.15 -8.98
C ALA A 115 -2.17 12.66 -9.38
N VAL A 116 -2.23 11.75 -8.40
CA VAL A 116 -2.33 10.31 -8.64
C VAL A 116 -3.75 9.93 -9.04
N ARG A 117 -3.84 9.27 -10.20
CA ARG A 117 -5.07 8.79 -10.83
C ARG A 117 -5.19 7.28 -10.73
N VAL A 118 -4.09 6.56 -11.00
CA VAL A 118 -4.02 5.10 -10.97
C VAL A 118 -2.70 4.68 -10.35
N VAL A 119 -2.72 3.65 -9.50
CA VAL A 119 -1.51 3.03 -8.93
C VAL A 119 -1.37 1.62 -9.47
N VAL A 120 -0.20 1.27 -9.99
CA VAL A 120 0.13 -0.05 -10.53
C VAL A 120 1.23 -0.68 -9.66
N PHE A 121 0.94 -1.83 -9.06
CA PHE A 121 1.95 -2.60 -8.34
C PHE A 121 2.67 -3.53 -9.31
N ARG A 122 4.00 -3.44 -9.36
CA ARG A 122 4.86 -4.22 -10.26
C ARG A 122 6.00 -4.86 -9.49
N SER A 123 6.28 -6.12 -9.81
CA SER A 123 7.51 -6.76 -9.39
C SER A 123 8.61 -6.54 -10.44
N LEU A 124 9.81 -6.22 -9.97
CA LEU A 124 11.04 -6.25 -10.77
C LEU A 124 11.78 -7.59 -10.67
N VAL A 125 11.24 -8.55 -9.90
CA VAL A 125 11.78 -9.90 -9.74
C VAL A 125 11.21 -10.82 -10.83
N PRO A 126 12.02 -11.36 -11.76
CA PRO A 126 11.52 -12.22 -12.82
C PRO A 126 10.76 -13.44 -12.28
N GLY A 127 9.58 -13.70 -12.86
CA GLY A 127 8.75 -14.87 -12.51
C GLY A 127 8.14 -14.86 -11.10
N VAL A 128 8.31 -13.77 -10.33
CA VAL A 128 7.79 -13.68 -8.96
C VAL A 128 7.11 -12.35 -8.76
N PHE A 129 5.86 -12.38 -8.30
CA PHE A 129 5.20 -11.17 -7.81
C PHE A 129 5.58 -10.91 -6.35
N CYS A 130 5.14 -11.79 -5.43
CA CYS A 130 5.42 -11.74 -4.00
C CYS A 130 5.36 -13.17 -3.41
N ALA A 131 6.31 -13.53 -2.56
CA ALA A 131 6.37 -14.85 -1.92
C ALA A 131 5.49 -14.99 -0.66
N GLY A 132 4.85 -13.91 -0.20
CA GLY A 132 4.10 -13.87 1.06
C GLY A 132 4.99 -13.46 2.23
N ALA A 133 4.64 -13.86 3.45
CA ALA A 133 5.41 -13.50 4.66
C ALA A 133 6.86 -14.01 4.59
N ASP A 134 7.80 -13.22 5.10
CA ASP A 134 9.19 -13.64 5.23
C ASP A 134 9.35 -14.66 6.37
N LEU A 135 9.56 -15.93 6.01
CA LEU A 135 9.71 -17.01 6.98
C LEU A 135 11.03 -16.96 7.76
N LYS A 136 12.08 -16.34 7.22
CA LYS A 136 13.36 -16.23 7.92
C LYS A 136 13.25 -15.21 9.05
N GLU A 137 12.72 -14.03 8.73
CA GLU A 137 12.44 -13.03 9.76
C GLU A 137 11.42 -13.54 10.79
N ARG A 138 10.43 -14.33 10.36
CA ARG A 138 9.46 -14.94 11.27
C ARG A 138 10.08 -15.95 12.23
N ALA A 139 11.09 -16.70 11.81
CA ALA A 139 11.77 -17.68 12.68
C ALA A 139 12.54 -17.02 13.83
N GLU A 140 12.90 -15.74 13.67
CA GLU A 140 13.63 -14.95 14.66
C GLU A 140 12.69 -14.19 15.63
N MET A 141 11.40 -14.08 15.29
CA MET A 141 10.41 -13.35 16.09
C MET A 141 9.85 -14.20 17.23
N ASN A 142 9.62 -13.57 18.37
CA ASN A 142 8.76 -14.16 19.41
C ASN A 142 7.27 -14.04 19.04
N GLN A 143 6.39 -14.68 19.83
CA GLN A 143 4.96 -14.73 19.53
C GLN A 143 4.32 -13.33 19.47
N SER A 144 4.65 -12.45 20.42
CA SER A 144 4.11 -11.09 20.48
C SER A 144 4.54 -10.23 19.28
N GLU A 145 5.80 -10.36 18.87
CA GLU A 145 6.35 -9.68 17.68
C GLU A 145 5.70 -10.18 16.40
N SER A 146 5.52 -11.51 16.27
CA SER A 146 4.82 -12.11 15.14
C SER A 146 3.38 -11.62 15.06
N ASP A 147 2.67 -11.51 16.18
CA ASP A 147 1.29 -11.03 16.20
C ASP A 147 1.21 -9.57 15.76
N LEU A 148 2.05 -8.69 16.33
CA LEU A 148 2.14 -7.28 15.91
C LEU A 148 2.49 -7.15 14.42
N PHE A 149 3.41 -7.97 13.93
CA PHE A 149 3.79 -7.98 12.52
C PHE A 149 2.62 -8.38 11.61
N VAL A 150 1.90 -9.46 11.95
CA VAL A 150 0.72 -9.91 11.18
C VAL A 150 -0.40 -8.88 11.23
N HIS A 151 -0.59 -8.20 12.37
CA HIS A 151 -1.54 -7.08 12.47
C HIS A 151 -1.15 -5.90 11.57
N SER A 152 0.12 -5.49 11.59
CA SER A 152 0.65 -4.44 10.71
C SER A 152 0.47 -4.81 9.24
N LEU A 153 0.83 -6.04 8.86
CA LEU A 153 0.66 -6.55 7.51
C LEU A 153 -0.81 -6.57 7.08
N ARG A 154 -1.72 -6.97 7.96
CA ARG A 154 -3.17 -6.94 7.68
C ARG A 154 -3.68 -5.52 7.49
N SER A 155 -3.22 -4.55 8.29
CA SER A 155 -3.56 -3.14 8.12
C SER A 155 -3.12 -2.65 6.75
N LEU A 156 -1.86 -2.89 6.39
CA LEU A 156 -1.31 -2.53 5.08
C LEU A 156 -2.11 -3.15 3.93
N MET A 157 -2.42 -4.44 4.00
CA MET A 157 -3.21 -5.11 2.96
C MET A 157 -4.65 -4.58 2.89
N THR A 158 -5.18 -4.02 3.98
CA THR A 158 -6.49 -3.36 4.01
C THR A 158 -6.42 -1.97 3.40
N GLU A 159 -5.38 -1.20 3.68
CA GLU A 159 -5.11 0.11 3.08
C GLU A 159 -4.90 0.02 1.56
N ILE A 160 -4.17 -1.01 1.10
CA ILE A 160 -3.89 -1.21 -0.34
C ILE A 160 -5.07 -1.89 -1.04
N ALA A 161 -5.82 -2.75 -0.34
CA ALA A 161 -6.87 -3.58 -0.92
C ALA A 161 -6.40 -4.31 -2.20
N PHE A 162 -5.25 -4.97 -2.06
CA PHE A 162 -4.54 -5.76 -3.06
C PHE A 162 -5.03 -7.21 -3.10
N SER A 163 -4.91 -7.91 -4.24
CA SER A 163 -4.88 -9.37 -4.27
C SER A 163 -3.88 -9.91 -5.28
N ALA A 164 -2.74 -10.43 -4.85
CA ALA A 164 -1.97 -11.39 -5.65
C ALA A 164 -1.20 -12.37 -4.77
N GLN A 165 -1.76 -13.57 -4.62
CA GLN A 165 -1.03 -14.83 -4.57
C GLN A 165 -1.97 -15.89 -5.16
N MET A 166 -1.54 -16.62 -6.17
CA MET A 166 -2.38 -17.64 -6.82
C MET A 166 -2.31 -18.96 -6.05
N GLY A 167 -2.68 -18.91 -4.77
CA GLY A 167 -2.69 -20.01 -3.80
C GLY A 167 -2.39 -19.51 -2.38
N LEU A 168 -3.25 -19.85 -1.42
CA LEU A 168 -3.04 -19.62 0.01
C LEU A 168 -2.55 -20.93 0.65
N ILE A 169 -1.24 -21.05 0.82
CA ILE A 169 -0.58 -22.29 1.27
C ILE A 169 -0.37 -22.36 2.79
N GLU A 170 -0.86 -21.39 3.54
CA GLU A 170 -0.58 -21.25 4.97
C GLU A 170 -0.96 -22.50 5.77
N THR A 171 -2.09 -23.13 5.44
CA THR A 171 -2.61 -24.33 6.11
C THR A 171 -1.67 -25.52 5.97
N THR A 172 -1.00 -25.66 4.81
CA THR A 172 0.03 -26.70 4.58
C THR A 172 1.26 -26.53 5.47
N ARG A 173 1.41 -25.35 6.10
CA ARG A 173 2.49 -25.02 7.05
C ARG A 173 1.98 -24.87 8.49
N GLY A 174 0.76 -25.35 8.79
CA GLY A 174 0.15 -25.22 10.12
C GLY A 174 -0.25 -23.78 10.48
N LEU A 175 -0.36 -22.89 9.50
CA LEU A 175 -0.70 -21.48 9.69
C LEU A 175 -2.07 -21.16 9.10
N LEU A 176 -2.73 -20.14 9.64
CA LEU A 176 -3.92 -19.55 9.04
C LEU A 176 -3.51 -18.41 8.10
N PRO A 177 -4.21 -18.18 6.96
CA PRO A 177 -4.04 -16.97 6.15
C PRO A 177 -4.32 -15.67 6.93
N GLY A 178 -3.27 -15.12 7.55
CA GLY A 178 -3.36 -14.04 8.53
C GLY A 178 -3.49 -12.64 7.93
N ALA A 179 -3.00 -12.41 6.70
CA ALA A 179 -3.00 -11.11 6.04
C ALA A 179 -4.37 -10.72 5.43
N GLY A 180 -5.44 -11.40 5.83
CA GLY A 180 -6.82 -11.20 5.36
C GLY A 180 -7.25 -12.11 4.23
N GLY A 181 -6.41 -13.03 3.75
CA GLY A 181 -6.74 -13.99 2.69
C GLY A 181 -8.01 -14.81 2.98
N SER A 182 -8.22 -15.20 4.24
CA SER A 182 -9.43 -15.88 4.71
C SER A 182 -10.72 -15.07 4.57
N GLN A 183 -10.59 -13.74 4.41
CA GLN A 183 -11.70 -12.82 4.20
C GLN A 183 -11.86 -12.46 2.72
N ARG A 184 -10.75 -12.12 2.04
CA ARG A 184 -10.80 -11.63 0.66
C ARG A 184 -11.13 -12.74 -0.33
N LEU A 185 -10.52 -13.91 -0.17
CA LEU A 185 -10.68 -15.00 -1.14
C LEU A 185 -12.13 -15.49 -1.25
N PRO A 186 -12.87 -15.75 -0.15
CA PRO A 186 -14.28 -16.15 -0.27
C PRO A 186 -15.19 -15.09 -0.90
N ARG A 187 -14.86 -13.80 -0.78
CA ARG A 187 -15.61 -12.70 -1.41
C ARG A 187 -15.33 -12.60 -2.91
N ALA A 188 -14.15 -13.05 -3.35
CA ALA A 188 -13.77 -13.05 -4.76
C ALA A 188 -14.31 -14.28 -5.50
N VAL A 189 -14.08 -15.49 -4.97
CA VAL A 189 -14.33 -16.76 -5.70
C VAL A 189 -15.47 -17.60 -5.11
N GLY A 190 -16.16 -17.09 -4.10
CA GLY A 190 -17.20 -17.82 -3.36
C GLY A 190 -16.66 -18.72 -2.25
N PHE A 191 -17.52 -19.05 -1.28
CA PHE A 191 -17.11 -19.71 -0.04
C PHE A 191 -16.66 -21.16 -0.22
N ALA A 192 -17.33 -21.92 -1.09
CA ALA A 192 -17.01 -23.33 -1.34
C ALA A 192 -15.62 -23.50 -1.95
N LEU A 193 -15.34 -22.77 -3.04
CA LEU A 193 -14.05 -22.84 -3.70
C LEU A 193 -12.92 -22.23 -2.85
N ALA A 194 -13.19 -21.15 -2.12
CA ALA A 194 -12.20 -20.59 -1.21
C ALA A 194 -11.79 -21.59 -0.11
N LYS A 195 -12.73 -22.38 0.43
CA LYS A 195 -12.41 -23.47 1.35
C LYS A 195 -11.54 -24.53 0.69
N GLU A 196 -11.86 -24.95 -0.53
CA GLU A 196 -11.01 -25.91 -1.25
C GLU A 196 -9.58 -25.38 -1.38
N LEU A 197 -9.41 -24.16 -1.88
CA LEU A 197 -8.09 -23.56 -2.09
C LEU A 197 -7.32 -23.37 -0.77
N ILE A 198 -7.98 -22.89 0.29
CA ILE A 198 -7.35 -22.67 1.60
C ILE A 198 -7.01 -23.99 2.27
N PHE A 199 -7.89 -24.99 2.25
CA PHE A 199 -7.65 -26.25 2.96
C PHE A 199 -6.63 -27.13 2.25
N THR A 200 -6.57 -27.07 0.92
CA THR A 200 -5.62 -27.87 0.14
C THR A 200 -4.28 -27.17 -0.12
N GLY A 201 -4.23 -25.84 -0.01
CA GLY A 201 -3.07 -25.06 -0.45
C GLY A 201 -2.80 -25.17 -1.96
N LYS A 202 -3.79 -25.56 -2.77
CA LYS A 202 -3.63 -25.67 -4.22
C LYS A 202 -3.27 -24.31 -4.82
N LYS A 203 -2.32 -24.35 -5.74
CA LYS A 203 -1.98 -23.20 -6.58
C LYS A 203 -2.91 -23.14 -7.79
N VAL A 204 -3.13 -21.93 -8.27
CA VAL A 204 -3.97 -21.64 -9.42
C VAL A 204 -3.09 -21.01 -10.50
N ASP A 205 -3.29 -21.36 -11.76
CA ASP A 205 -2.63 -20.69 -12.89
C ASP A 205 -3.43 -19.47 -13.38
N GLY A 206 -2.91 -18.74 -14.36
CA GLY A 206 -3.57 -17.54 -14.88
C GLY A 206 -4.94 -17.82 -15.50
N GLN A 207 -5.08 -18.94 -16.23
CA GLN A 207 -6.31 -19.28 -16.92
C GLN A 207 -7.41 -19.66 -15.93
N ARG A 208 -7.09 -20.56 -15.00
CA ARG A 208 -8.00 -20.96 -13.94
C ARG A 208 -8.34 -19.79 -13.03
N ALA A 209 -7.41 -18.86 -12.79
CA ALA A 209 -7.69 -17.67 -12.00
C ALA A 209 -8.75 -16.76 -12.65
N VAL A 210 -8.80 -16.68 -13.99
CA VAL A 210 -9.87 -15.96 -14.69
C VAL A 210 -11.20 -16.71 -14.55
N GLU A 211 -11.20 -18.02 -14.78
CA GLU A 211 -12.42 -18.86 -14.73
C GLU A 211 -13.14 -18.77 -13.38
N ILE A 212 -12.37 -18.72 -12.30
CA ILE A 212 -12.93 -18.67 -10.94
C ILE A 212 -13.21 -17.25 -10.45
N GLY A 213 -12.96 -16.23 -11.28
CA GLY A 213 -13.15 -14.83 -10.94
C GLY A 213 -12.11 -14.26 -9.96
N LEU A 214 -10.96 -14.92 -9.79
CA LEU A 214 -9.86 -14.43 -8.96
C LEU A 214 -9.11 -13.25 -9.61
N VAL A 215 -9.06 -13.22 -10.95
CA VAL A 215 -8.48 -12.12 -11.74
C VAL A 215 -9.40 -11.72 -12.87
N ASN A 216 -9.34 -10.46 -13.30
CA ASN A 216 -10.17 -9.97 -14.40
C ASN A 216 -9.64 -10.32 -15.79
N ARG A 217 -8.31 -10.39 -15.95
CA ARG A 217 -7.65 -10.64 -17.24
C ARG A 217 -6.44 -11.56 -17.01
N ALA A 218 -6.20 -12.47 -17.94
CA ALA A 218 -4.96 -13.23 -18.06
C ALA A 218 -4.39 -13.00 -19.46
N THR A 219 -3.07 -12.94 -19.56
CA THR A 219 -2.36 -12.75 -20.82
C THR A 219 -1.25 -13.78 -20.92
N GLU A 220 -0.95 -14.19 -22.16
CA GLU A 220 0.23 -15.01 -22.42
C GLU A 220 1.50 -14.23 -22.09
N GLN A 221 2.49 -14.92 -21.53
CA GLN A 221 3.69 -14.26 -21.04
C GLN A 221 4.59 -13.86 -22.21
N SER A 222 5.03 -12.60 -22.21
CA SER A 222 6.00 -12.08 -23.17
C SER A 222 7.41 -12.61 -22.86
N PRO A 223 8.33 -12.63 -23.85
CA PRO A 223 9.75 -12.93 -23.60
C PRO A 223 10.38 -12.04 -22.52
N ASP A 224 9.95 -10.78 -22.44
CA ASP A 224 10.41 -9.81 -21.44
C ASP A 224 9.85 -10.07 -20.03
N GLY A 225 8.90 -11.00 -19.88
CA GLY A 225 8.30 -11.34 -18.60
C GLY A 225 7.30 -10.31 -18.05
N ASP A 226 6.89 -9.33 -18.85
CA ASP A 226 6.16 -8.14 -18.44
C ASP A 226 4.76 -8.00 -19.07
N ALA A 227 4.25 -9.03 -19.77
CA ALA A 227 2.98 -8.96 -20.51
C ALA A 227 1.82 -8.49 -19.63
N ALA A 228 1.74 -9.02 -18.42
CA ALA A 228 0.66 -8.67 -17.52
C ALA A 228 0.88 -7.32 -16.78
N TYR A 229 2.04 -6.68 -16.94
CA TYR A 229 2.25 -5.26 -16.63
C TYR A 229 1.81 -4.36 -17.80
N LYS A 230 2.12 -4.75 -19.04
CA LYS A 230 1.63 -4.05 -20.24
C LYS A 230 0.10 -4.00 -20.26
N GLU A 231 -0.56 -5.11 -19.92
CA GLU A 231 -2.02 -5.17 -19.77
C GLU A 231 -2.56 -4.24 -18.67
N ALA A 232 -1.81 -4.11 -17.56
CA ALA A 232 -2.14 -3.19 -16.48
C ALA A 232 -2.18 -1.73 -16.95
N LEU A 233 -1.19 -1.35 -17.76
CA LEU A 233 -1.09 0.00 -18.30
C LEU A 233 -2.22 0.29 -19.29
N ILE A 234 -2.67 -0.69 -20.07
CA ILE A 234 -3.83 -0.53 -20.95
C ILE A 234 -5.07 -0.18 -20.11
N LEU A 235 -5.36 -0.98 -19.08
CA LEU A 235 -6.48 -0.70 -18.18
C LEU A 235 -6.31 0.65 -17.44
N ALA A 236 -5.10 0.98 -17.00
CA ALA A 236 -4.82 2.26 -16.35
C ALA A 236 -5.14 3.44 -17.29
N ARG A 237 -4.75 3.34 -18.57
CA ARG A 237 -5.04 4.35 -19.61
C ARG A 237 -6.53 4.46 -19.93
N GLU A 238 -7.30 3.38 -19.81
CA GLU A 238 -8.77 3.43 -19.92
C GLU A 238 -9.41 4.22 -18.76
N ILE A 239 -8.81 4.17 -17.56
CA ILE A 239 -9.28 4.86 -16.35
C ILE A 239 -8.85 6.34 -16.32
N LEU A 240 -7.67 6.67 -16.85
CA LEU A 240 -7.11 8.04 -16.85
C LEU A 240 -8.08 9.15 -17.30
N PRO A 241 -8.82 9.04 -18.42
CA PRO A 241 -9.69 10.10 -18.90
C PRO A 241 -10.97 10.29 -18.08
N GLN A 242 -11.30 9.36 -17.17
CA GLN A 242 -12.51 9.46 -16.36
C GLN A 242 -12.43 10.59 -15.33
N ALA A 243 -13.55 11.08 -14.82
CA ALA A 243 -13.56 12.14 -13.81
C ALA A 243 -12.94 11.64 -12.48
N PRO A 244 -11.84 12.25 -11.98
CA PRO A 244 -11.09 11.72 -10.82
C PRO A 244 -11.95 11.56 -9.57
N ILE A 245 -12.74 12.57 -9.24
CA ILE A 245 -13.59 12.56 -8.05
C ILE A 245 -14.67 11.48 -8.18
N ALA A 246 -15.28 11.32 -9.37
CA ALA A 246 -16.29 10.29 -9.60
C ALA A 246 -15.71 8.88 -9.43
N VAL A 247 -14.53 8.61 -9.98
CA VAL A 247 -13.86 7.30 -9.82
C VAL A 247 -13.52 7.02 -8.35
N ARG A 248 -12.99 8.01 -7.62
CA ARG A 248 -12.67 7.89 -6.18
C ARG A 248 -13.93 7.59 -5.36
N MET A 249 -14.99 8.36 -5.58
CA MET A 249 -16.27 8.17 -4.88
C MET A 249 -16.95 6.86 -5.25
N ALA A 250 -16.90 6.43 -6.52
CA ALA A 250 -17.42 5.15 -6.96
C ALA A 250 -16.69 3.99 -6.28
N LYS A 251 -15.36 4.04 -6.21
CA LYS A 251 -14.56 3.06 -5.47
C LYS A 251 -14.97 3.01 -4.00
N GLU A 252 -15.10 4.15 -3.36
CA GLU A 252 -15.47 4.23 -1.94
C GLU A 252 -16.88 3.70 -1.68
N ALA A 253 -17.85 4.09 -2.51
CA ALA A 253 -19.23 3.64 -2.42
C ALA A 253 -19.34 2.12 -2.64
N MET A 254 -18.64 1.56 -3.62
CA MET A 254 -18.62 0.11 -3.85
C MET A 254 -17.98 -0.64 -2.69
N ASN A 255 -16.84 -0.17 -2.19
CA ASN A 255 -16.14 -0.82 -1.06
C ASN A 255 -17.00 -0.80 0.20
N ARG A 256 -17.50 0.38 0.61
CA ARG A 256 -18.40 0.51 1.77
C ARG A 256 -19.72 -0.23 1.59
N GLY A 257 -20.30 -0.16 0.40
CA GLY A 257 -21.58 -0.80 0.06
C GLY A 257 -21.53 -2.33 0.19
N MET A 258 -20.40 -2.95 -0.17
CA MET A 258 -20.19 -4.38 0.03
C MET A 258 -20.04 -4.78 1.50
N GLU A 259 -19.71 -3.83 2.38
CA GLU A 259 -19.52 -4.08 3.81
C GLU A 259 -20.82 -4.05 4.62
N VAL A 260 -21.89 -3.48 4.07
CA VAL A 260 -23.18 -3.34 4.74
C VAL A 260 -24.11 -4.51 4.39
N CYS A 261 -25.01 -4.84 5.31
CA CYS A 261 -26.04 -5.86 5.08
C CYS A 261 -27.27 -5.13 4.55
N TYR A 262 -27.70 -5.41 3.31
CA TYR A 262 -29.04 -5.05 2.87
C TYR A 262 -30.03 -5.98 3.58
N LEU A 263 -30.43 -5.61 4.79
CA LEU A 263 -31.75 -5.97 5.30
C LEU A 263 -32.69 -4.94 4.70
N VAL A 264 -33.11 -5.17 3.46
CA VAL A 264 -34.35 -4.55 2.98
C VAL A 264 -35.43 -5.24 3.79
N LEU A 265 -35.84 -4.62 4.89
CA LEU A 265 -37.20 -4.77 5.38
C LEU A 265 -38.09 -4.40 4.19
N SER A 266 -38.51 -5.41 3.44
CA SER A 266 -39.65 -5.28 2.57
C SER A 266 -40.81 -5.04 3.52
N LEU A 267 -41.24 -3.78 3.59
CA LEU A 267 -42.49 -3.38 4.23
C LEU A 267 -43.66 -4.14 3.60
#